data_AF-A0A7V6YGN5-F1
#
_entry.id   AF-A0A7V6YGN5-F1
#
_cell.length_a   1.000
_cell.length_b   1.000
_cell.length_c   1.000
_cell.angle_alpha   90.00
_cell.angle_beta   90.00
_cell.angle_gamma   90.00
#
_symmetry.space_group_name_H-M   'P 1'
#
loop_
_entity.id
_entity.type
_entity.pdbx_description
1 polymer ?
#
loop_
_entity_poly.entity_id
_entity_poly.type
_entity_poly.pdbx_seq_one_letter_code
_entity_poly.pdbx_strand_id
1 'polypeptide(L)'
;GLGFIAAAMAITGVPPFNGFFSKFMVLMGGFEIGKHYPLILALIIVTMMESVGSFIWFLKWMGANVLGTPSEVVASAAEPPLAIKFVLGILVIMTLISQYLALTLLS
;
A
#
# COMPACT_ATOMS: atom_id res chain seq x y z
N GLY A 1 -12.52 -3.59 8.80
CA GLY A 1 -11.32 -4.43 8.72
C GLY A 1 -10.77 -4.55 7.31
N LEU A 2 -11.43 -5.33 6.43
CA LEU A 2 -10.87 -5.74 5.13
C LEU A 2 -10.38 -4.60 4.23
N GLY A 3 -11.16 -3.53 4.05
CA GLY A 3 -10.71 -2.41 3.22
C GLY A 3 -9.49 -1.68 3.77
N PHE A 4 -9.35 -1.59 5.10
CA PHE A 4 -8.12 -1.06 5.72
C PHE A 4 -6.94 -1.98 5.44
N ILE A 5 -7.10 -3.30 5.60
CA ILE A 5 -6.04 -4.27 5.32
C ILE A 5 -5.60 -4.15 3.86
N ALA A 6 -6.54 -4.19 2.91
CA ALA A 6 -6.22 -4.07 1.50
C ALA A 6 -5.52 -2.74 1.17
N ALA A 7 -6.01 -1.62 1.71
CA ALA A 7 -5.37 -0.31 1.52
C ALA A 7 -3.96 -0.24 2.14
N ALA A 8 -3.79 -0.80 3.35
CA ALA A 8 -2.50 -0.86 4.04
C ALA A 8 -1.50 -1.70 3.24
N MET A 9 -1.89 -2.89 2.78
CA MET A 9 -1.03 -3.75 1.97
C MET A 9 -0.70 -3.13 0.61
N ALA A 10 -1.65 -2.41 0.01
CA ALA A 10 -1.41 -1.67 -1.22
C ALA A 10 -0.39 -0.54 -1.03
N ILE A 11 -0.56 0.33 -0.04
CA ILE A 11 0.33 1.49 0.15
C ILE A 11 1.73 1.09 0.63
N THR A 12 1.84 0.05 1.46
CA THR A 12 3.14 -0.46 1.90
C THR A 12 3.87 -1.23 0.82
N GLY A 13 3.15 -1.71 -0.20
CA GLY A 13 3.72 -2.35 -1.37
C GLY A 13 3.93 -3.85 -1.19
N VAL A 14 2.89 -4.58 -0.76
CA VAL A 14 2.93 -6.03 -0.65
C VAL A 14 2.27 -6.69 -1.87
N PRO A 15 2.87 -7.73 -2.49
CA PRO A 15 2.16 -8.52 -3.51
C PRO A 15 0.88 -9.14 -2.95
N PRO A 16 -0.25 -9.17 -3.69
CA PRO A 16 -0.42 -8.87 -5.11
C PRO A 16 -0.85 -7.42 -5.45
N PHE A 17 -0.75 -6.46 -4.53
CA PHE A 17 -1.31 -5.11 -4.70
C PHE A 17 -0.47 -4.18 -5.58
N ASN A 18 -1.12 -3.23 -6.25
CA ASN A 18 -0.54 -2.31 -7.22
C ASN A 18 0.65 -1.46 -6.71
N GLY A 19 0.66 -1.08 -5.44
CA GLY A 19 1.74 -0.29 -4.85
C GLY A 19 3.08 -1.04 -4.78
N PHE A 20 3.06 -2.38 -4.77
CA PHE A 20 4.28 -3.18 -4.90
C PHE A 20 4.95 -2.93 -6.25
N PHE A 21 4.20 -3.10 -7.34
CA PHE A 21 4.70 -2.94 -8.69
C PHE A 21 5.19 -1.51 -8.96
N SER A 22 4.46 -0.52 -8.44
CA SER A 22 4.84 0.89 -8.56
C SER A 22 6.19 1.18 -7.90
N LYS A 23 6.36 0.77 -6.63
CA LYS A 23 7.62 0.94 -5.90
C LYS A 23 8.75 0.11 -6.53
N PHE A 24 8.46 -1.11 -6.96
CA PHE A 24 9.44 -1.99 -7.59
C PHE A 24 10.03 -1.36 -8.87
N MET A 25 9.19 -0.77 -9.74
CA MET A 25 9.66 -0.06 -10.93
C MET A 25 10.53 1.15 -10.59
N VAL A 26 10.16 1.94 -9.57
CA VAL A 26 10.95 3.08 -9.10
C VAL A 26 12.32 2.61 -8.57
N LEU A 27 12.36 1.54 -7.80
CA LEU A 27 13.61 0.96 -7.29
C LEU A 27 14.47 0.42 -8.43
N MET A 28 13.90 -0.33 -9.38
CA MET A 28 14.65 -0.85 -10.53
C MET A 28 15.25 0.27 -11.39
N GLY A 29 14.44 1.26 -11.79
CA GLY A 29 14.93 2.39 -12.58
C GLY A 29 15.95 3.24 -11.81
N GLY A 30 15.72 3.40 -10.52
CA GLY A 30 16.62 4.12 -9.61
C GLY A 30 17.97 3.44 -9.44
N PHE A 31 18.01 2.11 -9.29
CA PHE A 31 19.27 1.36 -9.22
C PHE A 31 20.02 1.39 -10.55
N GLU A 32 19.33 1.34 -11.68
CA GLU A 32 19.97 1.40 -13.00
C GLU A 32 20.67 2.74 -13.23
N ILE A 33 19.96 3.85 -12.98
CA ILE A 33 20.53 5.20 -13.11
C ILE A 33 21.55 5.47 -12.00
N GLY A 34 21.31 4.97 -10.79
CA GLY A 34 22.15 5.17 -9.61
C GLY A 34 23.59 4.69 -9.76
N LYS A 35 23.87 3.77 -10.70
CA LYS A 35 25.24 3.34 -11.07
C LYS A 35 26.12 4.50 -11.53
N HIS A 36 25.52 5.52 -12.15
CA HIS A 36 26.22 6.68 -12.70
C HIS A 36 26.04 7.95 -11.86
N TYR A 37 25.04 7.98 -10.98
CA TYR A 37 24.66 9.15 -10.19
C TYR A 37 24.57 8.79 -8.70
N PRO A 38 25.64 9.00 -7.91
CA PRO A 38 25.69 8.59 -6.50
C PRO A 38 24.58 9.18 -5.63
N LEU A 39 24.13 10.40 -5.93
CA LEU A 39 23.00 11.01 -5.22
C LEU A 39 21.70 10.24 -5.42
N ILE A 40 21.44 9.76 -6.64
CA ILE A 40 20.25 8.94 -6.94
C ILE A 40 20.32 7.63 -6.18
N LEU A 41 21.49 6.99 -6.16
CA LEU A 41 21.69 5.75 -5.39
C LEU A 41 21.39 5.96 -3.89
N ALA A 42 21.85 7.06 -3.30
CA ALA A 42 21.56 7.38 -1.91
C ALA A 42 20.05 7.57 -1.66
N LEU A 43 19.34 8.27 -2.56
CA LEU A 43 17.89 8.46 -2.47
C LEU A 43 17.11 7.15 -2.59
N ILE A 44 17.58 6.22 -3.44
CA ILE A 44 16.97 4.90 -3.59
C ILE A 44 17.14 4.06 -2.33
N ILE A 45 18.31 4.10 -1.68
CA ILE A 45 18.51 3.46 -0.38
C ILE A 45 17.56 4.04 0.67
N VAL A 46 17.42 5.38 0.73
CA VAL A 46 16.47 6.03 1.65
C VAL A 46 15.03 5.60 1.35
N THR A 47 14.64 5.54 0.08
CA THR A 47 13.30 5.10 -0.35
C THR A 47 13.02 3.65 0.06
N MET A 48 14.02 2.78 -0.03
CA MET A 48 13.90 1.38 0.41
C MET A 48 13.72 1.30 1.93
N MET A 49 14.48 2.07 2.71
CA MET A 49 14.33 2.14 4.16
C MET A 49 12.98 2.70 4.58
N GLU A 50 12.50 3.74 3.90
CA GLU A 50 11.15 4.30 4.11
C GLU A 50 10.07 3.26 3.83
N SER A 51 10.21 2.48 2.76
CA SER A 51 9.24 1.43 2.41
C SER A 51 9.15 0.34 3.48
N VAL A 52 10.29 -0.05 4.08
CA VAL A 52 10.31 -0.99 5.21
C VAL A 52 9.73 -0.36 6.47
N GLY A 53 10.09 0.89 6.76
CA GLY A 53 9.60 1.64 7.91
C GLY A 53 8.08 1.82 7.88
N SER A 54 7.53 2.24 6.74
CA SER A 54 6.09 2.35 6.53
C SER A 54 5.38 1.01 6.68
N PHE A 55 5.94 -0.08 6.14
CA PHE A 55 5.38 -1.42 6.33
C PHE A 55 5.27 -1.81 7.81
N ILE A 56 6.34 -1.65 8.60
CA ILE A 56 6.34 -1.95 10.04
C ILE A 56 5.29 -1.10 10.77
N TRP A 57 5.22 0.19 10.44
CA TRP A 57 4.27 1.11 11.05
C TRP A 57 2.82 0.70 10.77
N PHE A 58 2.51 0.35 9.52
CA PHE A 58 1.16 -0.10 9.15
C PHE A 58 0.82 -1.47 9.74
N LEU A 59 1.77 -2.39 9.91
CA LEU A 59 1.53 -3.64 10.64
C LEU A 59 1.14 -3.38 12.10
N LYS A 60 1.83 -2.46 12.78
CA LYS A 60 1.49 -2.05 14.15
C LYS A 60 0.06 -1.52 14.23
N TRP A 61 -0.31 -0.62 13.31
CA TRP A 61 -1.66 -0.04 13.28
C TRP A 61 -2.74 -1.03 12.86
N MET A 62 -2.43 -1.98 11.99
CA MET A 62 -3.34 -3.07 11.65
C MET A 62 -3.63 -3.93 12.89
N GLY A 63 -2.58 -4.28 13.64
CA GLY A 63 -2.73 -5.01 14.91
C GLY A 63 -3.62 -4.26 15.90
N ALA A 64 -3.40 -2.96 16.09
CA ALA A 64 -4.17 -2.16 17.03
C ALA A 64 -5.63 -1.91 16.59
N ASN A 65 -5.85 -1.54 15.31
CA ASN A 65 -7.17 -1.08 14.86
C ASN A 65 -8.07 -2.17 14.28
N VAL A 66 -7.50 -3.26 13.74
CA VAL A 66 -8.29 -4.31 13.08
C VAL A 66 -8.40 -5.56 13.94
N LEU A 67 -7.32 -5.94 14.63
CA LEU A 67 -7.29 -7.12 15.50
C LEU A 67 -7.50 -6.78 16.98
N GLY A 68 -7.42 -5.50 17.35
CA GLY A 68 -7.63 -5.02 18.70
C GLY A 68 -9.10 -4.98 19.12
N THR A 69 -9.32 -4.72 20.41
CA THR A 69 -10.68 -4.59 20.96
C THR A 69 -11.23 -3.19 20.72
N PRO A 70 -12.49 -3.06 20.24
CA PRO A 70 -13.11 -1.76 20.03
C PRO A 70 -13.32 -1.04 21.36
N SER A 71 -13.17 0.29 21.36
CA SER A 71 -13.61 1.12 22.48
C SER A 71 -15.14 1.20 22.53
N GLU A 72 -15.71 1.60 23.67
CA GLU A 72 -17.17 1.69 23.84
C GLU A 72 -17.83 2.57 22.76
N VAL A 73 -17.21 3.70 22.42
CA VAL A 73 -17.69 4.61 21.38
C VAL A 73 -17.75 3.93 20.02
N VAL A 74 -16.71 3.18 19.65
CA VAL A 74 -16.64 2.46 18.36
C VAL A 74 -17.59 1.27 18.35
N ALA A 75 -17.74 0.57 19.48
CA ALA A 75 -18.67 -0.54 19.62
C ALA A 75 -20.14 -0.10 19.48
N SER A 76 -20.46 1.13 19.90
CA SER A 76 -21.78 1.74 19.71
C SER A 76 -21.99 2.42 18.35
N ALA A 77 -20.97 2.47 17.50
CA ALA A 77 -21.05 3.18 16.23
C ALA A 77 -21.97 2.45 15.24
N ALA A 78 -22.76 3.21 14.49
CA ALA A 78 -23.58 2.67 13.43
C ALA A 78 -22.72 2.06 12.31
N GLU A 79 -23.23 1.00 11.69
CA GLU A 79 -22.55 0.41 10.54
C GLU A 79 -22.47 1.40 9.35
N PRO A 80 -21.38 1.34 8.55
CA PRO A 80 -21.28 2.16 7.35
C PRO A 80 -22.42 1.89 6.37
N PRO A 81 -23.02 2.94 5.77
CA PRO A 81 -24.01 2.78 4.71
C PRO A 81 -23.52 1.93 3.54
N LEU A 82 -24.44 1.25 2.86
CA LEU A 82 -24.14 0.35 1.75
C LEU A 82 -23.33 1.05 0.63
N ALA A 83 -23.62 2.32 0.36
CA ALA A 83 -22.88 3.11 -0.63
C ALA A 83 -21.38 3.20 -0.32
N ILE A 84 -21.01 3.38 0.96
CA ILE A 84 -19.60 3.42 1.38
C ILE A 84 -18.95 2.04 1.19
N LYS A 85 -19.64 0.97 1.61
CA LYS A 85 -19.16 -0.42 1.45
C LYS A 85 -18.94 -0.75 -0.03
N PHE A 86 -19.82 -0.30 -0.91
CA PHE A 86 -19.73 -0.49 -2.36
C PHE A 86 -18.49 0.21 -2.96
N VAL A 87 -18.31 1.50 -2.68
CA VAL A 87 -17.13 2.26 -3.15
C VAL A 87 -15.84 1.64 -2.62
N LEU A 88 -15.80 1.25 -1.34
CA LEU A 88 -14.64 0.58 -0.75
C LEU A 88 -14.31 -0.73 -1.48
N GLY A 89 -15.32 -1.51 -1.84
CA GLY A 89 -15.16 -2.74 -2.62
C GLY A 89 -14.53 -2.49 -3.99
N ILE A 90 -15.01 -1.47 -4.71
CA ILE A 90 -14.44 -1.06 -6.00
C ILE A 90 -12.97 -0.66 -5.83
N LEU A 91 -12.66 0.18 -4.84
CA LEU A 91 -11.30 0.63 -4.60
C LEU A 91 -10.36 -0.54 -4.31
N VAL A 92 -10.77 -1.50 -3.47
CA VAL A 92 -10.00 -2.71 -3.20
C VAL A 92 -9.74 -3.50 -4.49
N ILE A 93 -10.75 -3.71 -5.33
CA ILE A 93 -10.58 -4.40 -6.62
C ILE A 93 -9.60 -3.64 -7.52
N MET A 94 -9.68 -2.31 -7.58
CA MET A 94 -8.76 -1.50 -8.37
C MET A 94 -7.31 -1.64 -7.89
N THR A 95 -7.07 -1.76 -6.58
CA THR A 95 -5.71 -2.00 -6.06
C THR A 95 -5.12 -3.35 -6.48
N LEU A 96 -5.96 -4.30 -6.91
CA LEU A 96 -5.54 -5.64 -7.33
C LEU A 96 -5.42 -5.80 -8.85
N ILE A 97 -5.94 -4.86 -9.65
CA ILE A 97 -6.00 -5.01 -11.12
C ILE A 97 -5.22 -3.90 -11.84
N SER A 98 -5.09 -2.72 -11.25
CA SER A 98 -4.50 -1.55 -11.93
C SER A 98 -3.05 -1.75 -12.42
N GLN A 99 -2.27 -2.63 -11.78
CA GLN A 99 -0.92 -2.96 -12.24
C GLN A 99 -0.91 -3.67 -13.61
N TYR A 100 -1.94 -4.44 -13.97
CA TYR A 100 -2.02 -5.08 -15.28
C TYR A 100 -2.25 -4.06 -16.38
N LEU A 101 -3.08 -3.03 -16.10
CA LEU A 101 -3.27 -1.89 -17.01
C LEU A 101 -1.95 -1.14 -17.23
N ALA A 102 -1.21 -0.90 -16.16
CA ALA A 102 0.11 -0.27 -16.25
C ALA A 102 1.10 -1.13 -17.06
N LEU A 103 1.09 -2.45 -16.86
CA LEU A 103 1.96 -3.36 -17.62
C LEU A 103 1.64 -3.33 -19.13
N THR A 104 0.36 -3.35 -19.50
CA THR A 104 -0.07 -3.27 -20.91
C THR A 104 0.27 -1.93 -21.56
N LEU A 105 0.30 -0.84 -20.79
CA LEU A 105 0.67 0.48 -21.30
C LEU A 105 2.18 0.64 -21.50
N LEU A 106 2.99 -0.08 -20.71
CA LEU A 106 4.45 0.00 -20.73
C LEU A 106 5.13 -1.06 -21.63
N SER A 107 4.36 -2.03 -22.14
CA SER A 107 4.81 -3.06 -23.10
C SER A 107 4.69 -2.58 -24.54
#